data_AF-A0A6A4NGE7-F1
#
_entry.id   AF-A0A6A4NGE7-F1
#
_cell.length_a   1.000
_cell.length_b   1.000
_cell.length_c   1.000
_cell.angle_alpha   90.00
_cell.angle_beta   90.00
_cell.angle_gamma   90.00
#
_symmetry.space_group_name_H-M   'P 1'
#
loop_
_entity.id
_entity.type
_entity.pdbx_description
1 polymer ?
#
loop_
_entity_poly.entity_id
_entity_poly.type
_entity_poly.pdbx_seq_one_letter_code
_entity_poly.pdbx_strand_id
1 'polypeptide(L)' 'MAFRFPVLVLAFLICWNANKVESNDGTTLLEIKKSFRDVDNVLYDWTNSPSSDYCVWRGISCDNVTFDVVAL' A
#
# COMPACT_ATOMS: atom_id res chain seq x y z
N MET A 1 33.31 22.41 1.43
CA MET A 1 33.00 20.98 1.71
C MET A 1 31.98 20.77 2.85
N ALA A 2 31.78 21.72 3.77
CA ALA A 2 30.91 21.55 4.95
C ALA A 2 29.39 21.66 4.70
N PHE A 3 28.96 22.33 3.63
CA PHE A 3 27.53 22.59 3.36
C PHE A 3 26.75 21.39 2.78
N ARG A 4 27.43 20.34 2.31
CA ARG A 4 26.79 19.15 1.69
C ARG A 4 26.26 18.16 2.71
N PHE A 5 26.93 18.04 3.87
CA PHE A 5 26.51 17.17 4.97
C PHE A 5 25.12 17.52 5.54
N PRO A 6 24.82 18.78 5.89
CA PRO A 6 23.49 19.10 6.44
C PRO A 6 22.37 18.91 5.40
N VAL A 7 22.64 19.14 4.11
CA VAL A 7 21.68 18.92 3.03
C VAL A 7 21.36 17.43 2.85
N LEU A 8 22.37 16.56 2.91
CA LEU A 8 22.18 15.11 2.84
C LEU A 8 21.40 14.59 4.06
N VAL A 9 21.69 15.10 5.25
CA VAL A 9 20.95 14.74 6.48
C VAL A 9 19.49 15.21 6.39
N LEU A 10 19.24 16.43 5.92
CA LEU A 10 17.88 16.93 5.68
C LEU A 10 17.12 16.08 4.66
N ALA A 11 17.76 15.71 3.54
CA ALA A 11 17.15 14.85 2.53
C ALA A 11 16.80 13.46 3.10
N PHE A 12 17.69 12.87 3.91
CA PHE A 12 17.47 11.58 4.56
C PHE A 12 16.31 11.64 5.56
N LEU A 13 16.21 12.73 6.34
CA LEU A 13 15.10 12.96 7.27
C LEU A 13 13.77 13.19 6.53
N ILE A 14 13.77 13.90 5.40
CA ILE A 14 12.57 14.10 4.57
C ILE A 14 12.10 12.78 3.98
N CYS A 15 13.01 11.93 3.47
CA CYS A 15 12.65 10.59 2.97
C CYS A 15 12.12 9.67 4.08
N TRP A 16 12.65 9.79 5.31
CA TRP A 16 12.17 9.01 6.45
C TRP A 16 10.76 9.40 6.88
N ASN A 17 10.42 10.68 6.75
CA ASN A 17 9.10 11.23 7.10
C ASN A 17 8.12 11.24 5.92
N ALA A 18 8.43 10.57 4.81
CA ALA A 18 7.43 10.21 3.81
C ALA A 18 6.42 9.30 4.51
N ASN A 19 5.45 9.92 5.18
CA ASN A 19 4.27 9.30 5.71
C ASN A 19 3.68 8.54 4.53
N LYS A 20 3.77 7.21 4.57
CA LYS A 20 2.85 6.41 3.78
C LYS A 20 1.47 6.87 4.22
N VAL A 21 0.74 7.50 3.30
CA VAL A 21 -0.68 7.77 3.52
C VAL A 21 -1.28 6.43 3.94
N GLU A 22 -1.89 6.39 5.11
CA GLU A 22 -2.69 5.25 5.53
C GLU A 22 -3.89 5.21 4.59
N SER A 23 -3.70 4.56 3.44
CA SER A 23 -4.76 4.43 2.46
C SER A 23 -5.77 3.42 2.98
N ASN A 24 -7.02 3.86 3.10
CA ASN A 24 -8.16 3.03 3.49
C ASN A 24 -8.61 2.09 2.34
N ASP A 25 -7.79 1.97 1.27
CA ASP A 25 -8.05 1.10 0.13
C ASP A 25 -8.23 -0.36 0.57
N GLY A 26 -7.42 -0.85 1.50
CA GLY A 26 -7.53 -2.22 2.01
C GLY A 26 -8.91 -2.52 2.60
N THR A 27 -9.50 -1.59 3.37
CA THR A 27 -10.85 -1.74 3.90
C THR A 27 -11.91 -1.70 2.80
N THR A 28 -11.75 -0.80 1.83
CA THR A 28 -12.66 -0.70 0.68
C THR A 28 -12.65 -1.99 -0.15
N LEU A 29 -11.48 -2.56 -0.41
CA LEU A 29 -11.30 -3.83 -1.09
C LEU A 29 -11.98 -4.99 -0.34
N LEU A 30 -11.88 -5.02 0.98
CA LEU A 30 -12.58 -6.03 1.78
C LEU A 30 -14.11 -5.90 1.73
N GLU A 31 -14.66 -4.69 1.62
CA GLU A 31 -16.08 -4.50 1.37
C GLU A 31 -16.48 -4.97 -0.05
N ILE A 32 -15.66 -4.66 -1.05
CA ILE A 32 -15.86 -5.16 -2.42
C ILE A 32 -15.83 -6.70 -2.44
N LYS A 33 -14.90 -7.33 -1.73
CA LYS A 33 -14.82 -8.81 -1.60
C LYS A 33 -16.14 -9.42 -1.12
N LYS A 34 -16.85 -8.77 -0.18
CA LYS A 34 -18.16 -9.27 0.30
C LYS A 34 -19.25 -9.25 -0.77
N SER A 35 -19.12 -8.38 -1.78
CA SER A 35 -20.07 -8.33 -2.90
C SER A 35 -19.88 -9.46 -3.91
N PHE A 36 -18.70 -10.11 -3.92
CA PHE A 36 -18.42 -11.23 -4.81
C PHE A 36 -18.82 -12.56 -4.18
N ARG A 37 -19.46 -13.42 -4.98
CA ARG A 37 -19.64 -14.83 -4.64
C ARG A 37 -18.37 -15.59 -5.02
N ASP A 38 -17.40 -15.62 -4.11
CA ASP A 38 -16.10 -16.27 -4.31
C ASP A 38 -16.19 -17.80 -4.19
N VAL A 39 -16.83 -18.44 -5.17
CA VAL A 39 -17.10 -19.90 -5.16
C VAL A 39 -15.81 -20.72 -5.16
N ASP A 40 -14.78 -20.25 -5.85
CA ASP A 40 -13.49 -20.95 -6.01
C ASP A 40 -12.41 -20.45 -5.02
N ASN A 41 -12.77 -19.59 -4.06
CA ASN A 41 -11.85 -19.01 -3.08
C ASN A 41 -10.62 -18.33 -3.73
N VAL A 42 -10.84 -17.65 -4.85
CA VAL A 42 -9.78 -16.96 -5.62
C VAL A 42 -9.26 -15.75 -4.84
N LEU A 43 -10.12 -15.11 -4.05
CA LEU A 43 -9.82 -13.94 -3.24
C LEU A 43 -9.31 -14.33 -1.83
N TYR A 44 -8.81 -15.55 -1.65
CA TYR A 44 -8.27 -16.03 -0.37
C TYR A 44 -7.25 -15.08 0.26
N ASP A 45 -6.36 -14.52 -0.58
CA ASP A 45 -5.25 -13.67 -0.16
C ASP A 45 -5.72 -12.33 0.44
N TRP A 46 -6.97 -11.94 0.18
CA TRP A 46 -7.56 -10.70 0.67
C TRP A 46 -7.99 -10.83 2.13
N THR A 47 -7.17 -10.31 3.04
CA THR A 47 -7.38 -10.50 4.49
C THR A 47 -7.27 -9.19 5.26
N ASN A 48 -7.96 -9.09 6.38
CA ASN A 48 -7.84 -7.93 7.29
C ASN A 48 -6.61 -8.05 8.21
N SER A 49 -5.55 -8.76 7.80
CA SER A 49 -4.36 -8.91 8.63
C SER A 49 -3.56 -7.61 8.61
N PRO A 50 -3.17 -7.06 9.77
CA PRO A 50 -2.37 -5.84 9.83
C PRO A 50 -0.97 -6.00 9.20
N SER A 51 -0.54 -7.24 8.94
CA SER A 51 0.71 -7.56 8.26
C SER A 51 0.58 -7.78 6.74
N SER A 52 -0.63 -7.74 6.20
CA SER A 52 -0.88 -8.04 4.79
C SER A 52 -0.99 -6.75 3.98
N ASP A 53 0.00 -6.50 3.12
CA ASP A 53 -0.06 -5.42 2.15
C ASP A 53 -1.10 -5.77 1.07
N TYR A 54 -2.14 -4.95 0.91
CA TYR A 54 -3.20 -5.22 -0.09
C TYR A 54 -2.67 -5.23 -1.53
N CYS A 55 -1.55 -4.57 -1.80
CA CYS A 55 -0.89 -4.58 -3.11
C CYS A 55 -0.30 -5.95 -3.50
N VAL A 56 -0.16 -6.89 -2.56
CA VAL A 56 0.27 -8.26 -2.89
C VAL A 56 -0.90 -9.22 -3.09
N TRP A 57 -2.14 -8.75 -2.89
CA TRP A 57 -3.32 -9.56 -3.10
C TRP A 57 -3.53 -9.87 -4.58
N ARG A 58 -4.02 -11.08 -4.85
CA ARG A 58 -4.34 -11.49 -6.22
C ARG A 58 -5.34 -10.53 -6.85
N GLY A 59 -5.00 -10.02 -8.04
CA GLY A 59 -5.83 -9.11 -8.83
C GLY A 59 -5.59 -7.62 -8.54
N ILE A 60 -4.95 -7.27 -7.42
CA ILE A 60 -4.68 -5.87 -7.08
C ILE A 60 -3.43 -5.37 -7.80
N SER A 61 -3.56 -4.23 -8.48
CA SER A 61 -2.43 -3.47 -8.99
C SER A 61 -2.34 -2.14 -8.26
N CYS A 62 -1.16 -1.83 -7.73
CA CYS A 62 -0.87 -0.57 -7.07
C CYS A 62 0.12 0.27 -7.86
N ASP A 63 0.08 1.58 -7.67
CA ASP A 63 1.13 2.48 -8.14
C ASP A 63 2.43 2.26 -7.34
N ASN A 64 3.56 2.27 -8.04
CA ASN A 64 4.85 1.89 -7.46
C ASN A 64 5.50 3.02 -6.63
N VAL A 65 4.91 4.22 -6.63
CA VAL A 65 5.43 5.39 -5.90
C VAL A 65 4.56 5.67 -4.67
N THR A 66 3.25 5.76 -4.88
CA THR A 66 2.25 6.12 -3.87
C THR A 66 1.74 4.92 -3.09
N PHE A 67 1.82 3.70 -3.67
CA PHE A 67 1.15 2.48 -3.18
C PHE A 67 -0.38 2.55 -3.21
N ASP A 68 -0.96 3.50 -3.94
CA ASP A 68 -2.40 3.61 -4.14
C ASP A 68 -2.90 2.51 -5.10
N VAL A 69 -4.12 2.01 -4.88
CA VAL A 69 -4.73 1.00 -5.77
C VAL A 69 -5.18 1.66 -7.08
N VAL A 70 -4.69 1.14 -8.21
CA VAL A 70 -5.01 1.66 -9.55
C VAL A 70 -5.87 0.71 -10.39
N ALA A 71 -5.89 -0.58 -10.06
CA ALA A 71 -6.75 -1.57 -10.73
C ALA A 71 -7.03 -2.81 -9.87
N LEU A 72 -8.13 -3.50 -10.20
CA LEU A 72 -8.63 -4.76 -9.65
C LEU A 72 -9.27 -5.61 -10.74
#